data_AF-A0A075M8F2-F1
#
_entry.id   AF-A0A075M8F2-F1
#
_cell.length_a   1.000
_cell.length_b   1.000
_cell.length_c   1.000
_cell.angle_alpha   90.00
_cell.angle_beta   90.00
_cell.angle_gamma   90.00
#
_symmetry.space_group_name_H-M   'P 1'
#
loop_
_entity.id
_entity.type
_entity.pdbx_description
1 polymer ?
#
loop_
_entity_poly.entity_id
_entity_poly.type
_entity_poly.pdbx_seq_one_letter_code
_entity_poly.pdbx_strand_id
1 'polypeptide(L)'
;MTKKTLAERFEVLEQEYNSVMSTKYMGTSAFSHRSQEYIDSAKGNNWIARAKKLLEDSYGKESDYYKDFNDTQRIARFSSMPR
;
A
#
# COMPACT_ATOMS: atom_id res chain seq x y z
N MET A 1 -28.60 -0.71 4.04
CA MET A 1 -27.19 -1.13 3.89
C MET A 1 -26.62 -1.37 5.28
N THR A 2 -26.27 -2.61 5.59
CA THR A 2 -25.56 -2.96 6.81
C THR A 2 -24.14 -2.39 6.73
N LYS A 3 -23.69 -1.68 7.76
CA LYS A 3 -22.29 -1.21 7.82
C LYS A 3 -21.41 -2.45 8.01
N LYS A 4 -20.40 -2.64 7.16
CA LYS A 4 -19.37 -3.67 7.35
C LYS A 4 -18.71 -3.47 8.72
N THR A 5 -18.51 -4.56 9.43
CA THR A 5 -17.72 -4.64 10.66
C THR A 5 -16.25 -4.29 10.37
N LEU A 6 -15.49 -4.03 11.43
CA LEU A 6 -14.07 -3.74 11.30
C LEU A 6 -13.31 -4.93 10.67
N ALA A 7 -13.61 -6.15 11.08
CA ALA A 7 -13.01 -7.36 10.54
C ALA A 7 -13.27 -7.49 9.02
N GLU A 8 -14.53 -7.32 8.58
CA GLU A 8 -14.88 -7.36 7.16
C GLU A 8 -14.18 -6.27 6.34
N ARG A 9 -13.90 -5.10 6.93
CA ARG A 9 -13.15 -4.03 6.26
C ARG A 9 -11.68 -4.42 6.05
N PHE A 10 -11.07 -5.12 7.02
CA PHE A 10 -9.70 -5.64 6.88
C PHE A 10 -9.63 -6.80 5.88
N GLU A 11 -10.60 -7.71 5.86
CA GLU A 11 -10.67 -8.79 4.86
C GLU A 11 -10.75 -8.23 3.43
N VAL A 12 -11.55 -7.18 3.22
CA VAL A 12 -11.60 -6.49 1.92
C VAL A 12 -10.24 -5.89 1.56
N LEU A 13 -9.55 -5.26 2.53
CA LEU A 13 -8.24 -4.68 2.30
C LEU A 13 -7.19 -5.75 1.94
N GLU A 14 -7.29 -6.94 2.52
CA GLU A 14 -6.44 -8.09 2.17
C GLU A 14 -6.74 -8.63 0.77
N GLN A 15 -8.02 -8.73 0.38
CA GLN A 15 -8.39 -9.10 -0.99
C GLN A 15 -7.84 -8.09 -2.02
N GLU A 16 -7.90 -6.79 -1.71
CA GLU A 16 -7.32 -5.75 -2.56
C GLU A 16 -5.80 -5.86 -2.65
N TYR A 17 -5.12 -6.16 -1.54
CA TYR A 17 -3.68 -6.42 -1.53
C TYR A 17 -3.32 -7.58 -2.47
N ASN A 18 -4.07 -8.68 -2.41
CA ASN A 18 -3.87 -9.83 -3.31
C ASN A 18 -4.09 -9.46 -4.78
N SER A 19 -5.02 -8.54 -5.07
CA SER A 19 -5.23 -8.00 -6.41
C SER A 19 -4.05 -7.16 -6.91
N VAL A 20 -3.45 -6.35 -6.02
CA VAL A 20 -2.20 -5.62 -6.32
C VAL A 20 -1.07 -6.60 -6.61
N MET A 21 -0.88 -7.60 -5.75
CA MET A 21 0.21 -8.58 -5.90
C MET A 21 0.06 -9.46 -7.14
N SER A 22 -1.17 -9.68 -7.62
CA SER A 22 -1.42 -10.37 -8.89
C SER A 22 -0.96 -9.57 -10.12
N THR A 23 -0.69 -8.26 -9.98
CA THR A 23 -0.06 -7.45 -11.03
C THR A 23 1.46 -7.45 -10.98
N LYS A 24 2.04 -8.25 -10.09
CA LYS A 24 3.49 -8.36 -9.95
C LYS A 24 4.10 -8.95 -11.22
N TYR A 25 5.07 -8.25 -11.79
CA TYR A 25 5.86 -8.72 -12.91
C TYR A 25 7.34 -8.37 -12.72
N MET A 26 8.21 -9.15 -13.35
CA MET A 26 9.63 -8.80 -13.45
C MET A 26 9.86 -7.94 -14.68
N GLY A 27 10.45 -6.77 -14.49
CA GLY A 27 10.91 -5.90 -15.56
C GLY A 27 12.40 -5.65 -15.44
N THR A 28 13.07 -5.37 -16.55
CA THR A 28 14.45 -4.88 -16.50
C THR A 28 14.41 -3.40 -16.18
N SER A 29 15.01 -3.01 -15.05
CA SER A 29 15.19 -1.60 -14.72
C SER A 29 16.10 -0.94 -15.75
N ALA A 30 15.61 0.10 -16.42
CA ALA A 30 16.40 0.89 -17.38
C ALA A 30 17.65 1.53 -16.72
N PHE A 31 17.64 1.71 -15.40
CA PHE A 31 18.72 2.36 -14.66
C PHE A 31 19.75 1.37 -14.11
N SER A 32 19.33 0.18 -13.66
CA SER A 32 20.24 -0.76 -13.00
C SER A 32 20.61 -1.96 -13.87
N HIS A 33 19.99 -2.14 -15.04
CA HIS A 33 20.09 -3.35 -15.88
C HIS A 33 19.82 -4.67 -15.12
N ARG A 34 19.22 -4.58 -13.93
CA ARG A 34 18.83 -5.72 -13.11
C ARG A 34 17.33 -5.94 -13.24
N SER A 35 16.94 -7.21 -13.08
CA SER A 35 15.54 -7.57 -12.89
C SER A 35 15.04 -6.93 -11.60
N GLN A 36 14.00 -6.11 -11.73
CA GLN A 36 13.30 -5.47 -10.64
C GLN A 36 11.84 -5.93 -10.67
N GLU A 37 11.26 -6.11 -9.49
CA GLU A 37 9.86 -6.46 -9.35
C GLU A 37 9.03 -5.17 -9.42
N TYR A 38 8.03 -5.18 -10.30
CA TYR A 38 7.09 -4.08 -10.48
C TYR A 38 5.69 -4.58 -10.18
N ILE A 39 4.86 -3.67 -9.71
CA ILE A 39 3.41 -3.84 -9.57
C ILE A 39 2.73 -2.71 -10.33
N ASP A 40 1.44 -2.86 -10.63
CA ASP A 40 0.62 -1.77 -11.12
C ASP A 40 0.62 -0.63 -10.08
N SER A 41 1.24 0.49 -10.43
CA SER A 41 1.43 1.61 -9.52
C SER A 41 0.11 2.29 -9.14
N ALA A 42 -0.89 2.29 -10.03
CA ALA A 42 -2.20 2.87 -9.74
C ALA A 42 -2.96 2.01 -8.73
N LYS A 43 -2.94 0.68 -8.89
CA LYS A 43 -3.52 -0.25 -7.91
C LYS A 43 -2.79 -0.20 -6.58
N GLY A 44 -1.46 -0.18 -6.59
CA GLY A 44 -0.65 -0.04 -5.38
C GLY A 44 -0.97 1.24 -4.61
N ASN A 45 -1.02 2.38 -5.30
CA ASN A 45 -1.35 3.67 -4.69
C ASN A 45 -2.77 3.70 -4.12
N ASN A 46 -3.75 3.12 -4.83
CA ASN A 46 -5.12 3.01 -4.34
C ASN A 46 -5.21 2.16 -3.07
N TRP A 47 -4.49 1.03 -3.04
CA TRP A 47 -4.44 0.18 -1.85
C TRP A 47 -3.82 0.91 -0.66
N ILE A 48 -2.69 1.62 -0.85
CA ILE A 48 -2.05 2.42 0.20
C ILE A 48 -3.01 3.47 0.76
N ALA A 49 -3.75 4.17 -0.11
CA ALA A 49 -4.71 5.18 0.31
C ALA A 49 -5.87 4.58 1.14
N ARG A 50 -6.37 3.41 0.74
CA ARG A 50 -7.43 2.68 1.47
C ARG A 50 -6.93 2.14 2.80
N ALA A 51 -5.74 1.54 2.84
CA ALA A 51 -5.10 1.07 4.07
C ALA A 51 -4.91 2.20 5.07
N LYS A 52 -4.36 3.33 4.61
CA LYS A 52 -4.18 4.54 5.44
C LYS A 52 -5.50 5.03 6.02
N LYS A 53 -6.54 5.12 5.20
CA LYS A 53 -7.86 5.55 5.64
C LYS A 53 -8.49 4.56 6.64
N LEU A 54 -8.32 3.26 6.43
CA LEU A 54 -8.84 2.25 7.36
C LEU A 54 -8.15 2.34 8.72
N LEU A 55 -6.83 2.54 8.76
CA LEU A 55 -6.09 2.74 10.00
C LEU A 55 -6.53 4.03 10.72
N GLU A 56 -6.72 5.12 9.97
CA GLU A 56 -7.25 6.38 10.50
C GLU A 56 -8.64 6.22 11.11
N ASP A 57 -9.55 5.58 10.38
CA ASP A 57 -10.95 5.37 10.79
C ASP A 57 -11.06 4.43 12.01
N SER A 58 -10.09 3.52 12.20
CA SER A 58 -10.16 2.45 13.21
C SER A 58 -9.39 2.78 14.48
N TYR A 59 -8.23 3.42 14.35
CA TYR A 59 -7.31 3.68 15.46
C TYR A 59 -6.98 5.17 15.65
N GLY A 60 -7.35 6.03 14.69
CA GLY A 60 -7.04 7.45 14.70
C GLY A 60 -5.62 7.77 14.22
N LYS A 61 -5.40 9.05 13.85
CA LYS A 61 -4.11 9.57 13.36
C LYS A 61 -2.99 9.52 14.38
N GLU A 62 -3.36 9.52 15.66
CA GLU A 62 -2.41 9.51 16.77
C GLU A 62 -1.90 8.11 17.10
N SER A 63 -2.51 7.06 16.56
CA SER A 63 -2.09 5.67 16.79
C SER A 63 -0.73 5.38 16.18
N ASP A 64 0.05 4.55 16.86
CA ASP A 64 1.35 4.07 16.37
C ASP A 64 1.17 3.33 15.03
N TYR A 65 0.09 2.57 14.86
CA TYR A 65 -0.23 1.90 13.60
C TYR A 65 -0.35 2.86 12.41
N TYR A 66 -1.02 4.02 12.60
CA TYR A 66 -1.14 5.02 11.53
C TYR A 66 0.18 5.74 11.28
N LYS A 67 0.89 6.11 12.35
CA LYS A 67 2.18 6.82 12.30
C LYS A 67 3.23 5.98 11.59
N ASP A 68 3.43 4.74 12.02
CA ASP A 68 4.40 3.80 11.44
C ASP A 68 4.12 3.51 9.96
N PHE A 69 2.84 3.29 9.62
CA PHE A 69 2.43 3.08 8.23
C PHE A 69 2.76 4.31 7.38
N ASN A 70 2.41 5.51 7.85
CA ASN A 70 2.63 6.75 7.12
C ASN A 70 4.12 7.10 6.97
N ASP A 71 4.93 6.85 7.99
CA ASP A 71 6.37 7.12 7.96
C ASP A 71 7.12 6.14 7.06
N THR A 72 6.75 4.85 7.09
CA THR A 72 7.28 3.85 6.15
C THR A 72 6.99 4.24 4.70
N GLN A 73 5.79 4.75 4.42
CA GLN A 73 5.42 5.24 3.08
C GLN A 73 6.21 6.49 2.67
N ARG A 74 6.52 7.39 3.61
CA ARG A 74 7.40 8.54 3.33
C ARG A 74 8.80 8.06 2.95
N ILE A 75 9.37 7.14 3.71
CA ILE A 75 10.70 6.58 3.45
C ILE A 75 10.74 5.92 2.06
N ALA A 76 9.74 5.09 1.72
CA ALA A 76 9.65 4.43 0.41
C ALA A 76 9.55 5.42 -0.78
N ARG A 77 8.90 6.56 -0.59
CA ARG A 77 8.84 7.64 -1.59
C ARG A 77 10.18 8.36 -1.77
N PHE A 78 10.92 8.60 -0.68
CA PHE A 78 12.24 9.23 -0.77
C PHE A 78 13.31 8.31 -1.36
N SER A 79 13.22 6.99 -1.13
CA SER A 79 14.14 6.02 -1.72
C SER A 79 13.87 5.72 -3.19
N SER A 80 12.70 6.12 -3.73
CA SER A 80 12.36 5.98 -5.16
C SER A 80 12.57 7.26 -5.98
N MET A 81 12.98 8.38 -5.35
CA MET A 81 13.41 9.58 -6.07
C MET A 81 14.91 9.51 -6.40
N PRO A 82 15.32 9.83 -7.64
CA PRO A 82 16.74 9.89 -7.98
C PRO A 82 17.41 11.04 -7.20
N ARG A 83 18.61 10.79 -6.67
CA ARG A 83 19.49 11.85 -6.13
C ARG A 83 20.05 12.71 -7.24
#